data_AF-A0A0A9VV33-F1
#
_entry.id   AF-A0A0A9VV33-F1
#
_cell.length_a   1.000
_cell.length_b   1.000
_cell.length_c   1.000
_cell.angle_alpha   90.00
_cell.angle_beta   90.00
_cell.angle_gamma   90.00
#
_symmetry.space_group_name_H-M   'P 1'
#
loop_
_entity.id
_entity.type
_entity.pdbx_description
1 polymer ?
#
loop_
_entity_poly.entity_id
_entity_poly.type
_entity_poly.pdbx_seq_one_letter_code
_entity_poly.pdbx_strand_id
1 'polypeptide(L)'
;MDMFLNILATEIGNTILKYIPHSGLYIAGGISSKILWAIRSPAFFRALLNKGRMRQIIQDTPIYVVLADELGLLGCRVFCSRMCREIMASSSSKLPSRL
;
A
#
# COMPACT_ATOMS: atom_id res chain seq x y z
N MET A 1 11.26 17.17 12.68
CA MET A 1 10.60 16.39 11.60
C MET A 1 11.53 15.35 11.00
N ASP A 2 12.84 15.57 10.96
CA ASP A 2 13.79 14.67 10.28
C ASP A 2 13.88 13.26 10.89
N MET A 3 13.78 13.14 12.21
CA MET A 3 13.75 11.83 12.87
C MET A 3 12.56 10.97 12.41
N PHE A 4 11.37 11.57 12.31
CA PHE A 4 10.17 10.87 11.85
C PHE A 4 10.35 10.39 10.40
N LEU A 5 10.82 11.26 9.51
CA LEU A 5 11.06 10.92 8.10
C LEU A 5 12.12 9.83 7.95
N ASN A 6 13.18 9.88 8.76
CA ASN A 6 14.23 8.86 8.75
C ASN A 6 13.71 7.49 9.19
N ILE A 7 12.91 7.45 10.27
CA ILE A 7 12.29 6.20 10.73
C ILE A 7 11.31 5.67 9.69
N LEU A 8 10.44 6.53 9.15
CA LEU A 8 9.48 6.16 8.11
C LEU A 8 10.18 5.58 6.87
N ALA A 9 11.21 6.26 6.38
CA ALA A 9 12.02 5.81 5.25
C ALA A 9 12.70 4.45 5.55
N THR A 10 13.29 4.32 6.73
CA THR A 10 13.95 3.09 7.18
C THR A 10 12.96 1.93 7.22
N GLU A 11 11.74 2.16 7.72
CA GLU A 11 10.71 1.14 7.84
C GLU A 11 10.10 0.74 6.50
N ILE A 12 9.90 1.69 5.59
CA ILE A 12 9.49 1.39 4.21
C ILE A 12 10.55 0.50 3.54
N GLY A 13 11.83 0.84 3.71
CA GLY A 13 12.92 0.00 3.20
C GLY A 13 12.91 -1.41 3.79
N ASN A 14 12.70 -1.56 5.10
CA ASN A 14 12.58 -2.87 5.75
C ASN A 14 11.37 -3.66 5.22
N THR A 15 10.24 -2.98 5.01
CA THR A 15 8.99 -3.57 4.50
C THR A 15 9.18 -4.12 3.09
N ILE A 16 9.84 -3.34 2.21
CA ILE A 16 10.18 -3.79 0.85
C ILE A 16 11.02 -5.06 0.90
N LEU A 17 12.06 -5.08 1.74
CA LEU A 17 12.94 -6.24 1.84
C LEU A 17 12.27 -7.46 2.48
N LYS A 18 11.26 -7.23 3.33
CA LYS A 18 10.49 -8.30 3.98
C LYS A 18 9.50 -8.98 3.04
N TYR A 19 8.85 -8.21 2.16
CA TYR A 19 7.75 -8.71 1.33
C TYR A 19 8.04 -8.79 -0.16
N ILE A 20 9.08 -8.11 -0.65
CA ILE A 20 9.49 -8.04 -2.06
C ILE A 20 8.27 -7.78 -2.97
N PRO A 21 7.62 -6.60 -2.83
CA PRO A 21 6.34 -6.36 -3.48
C PRO A 21 6.53 -6.11 -5.00
N HIS A 22 6.13 -7.08 -5.81
CA HIS A 22 6.28 -7.04 -7.27
C HIS A 22 5.52 -5.88 -7.94
N SER A 23 4.38 -5.47 -7.39
CA SER A 23 3.57 -4.35 -7.92
C SER A 23 3.86 -3.01 -7.22
N GLY A 24 4.91 -2.96 -6.40
CA GLY A 24 5.29 -1.78 -5.63
C GLY A 24 4.62 -1.68 -4.26
N LEU A 25 5.05 -0.68 -3.50
CA LEU A 25 4.60 -0.38 -2.15
C LEU A 25 3.73 0.88 -2.13
N TYR A 26 2.57 0.80 -1.48
CA TYR A 26 1.61 1.91 -1.37
C TYR A 26 1.59 2.44 0.06
N ILE A 27 1.97 3.70 0.23
CA ILE A 27 1.91 4.43 1.50
C ILE A 27 0.54 5.09 1.59
N ALA A 28 -0.30 4.55 2.47
CA ALA A 28 -1.59 5.12 2.81
C ALA A 28 -1.52 5.89 4.14
N GLY A 29 -2.54 6.73 4.40
CA GLY A 29 -2.70 7.46 5.66
C GLY A 29 -2.62 8.97 5.50
N GLY A 30 -3.41 9.68 6.31
CA GLY A 30 -3.59 11.14 6.17
C GLY A 30 -2.36 11.99 6.49
N ILE A 31 -1.36 11.44 7.20
CA ILE A 31 -0.09 12.15 7.43
C ILE A 31 0.72 12.17 6.13
N SER A 32 0.85 11.01 5.47
CA SER A 32 1.69 10.82 4.28
C SER A 32 1.32 11.75 3.14
N SER A 33 0.02 12.03 2.92
CA SER A 33 -0.44 13.00 1.92
C SER A 33 -0.08 14.44 2.28
N LYS A 34 -0.14 14.80 3.57
CA LYS A 34 0.19 16.15 4.07
C LYS A 34 1.69 16.47 4.05
N ILE A 35 2.54 15.44 4.17
CA ILE A 35 4.01 15.59 4.18
C ILE A 35 4.68 15.15 2.86
N LEU A 36 3.95 15.17 1.75
CA LEU A 36 4.46 14.71 0.45
C LEU A 36 5.76 15.42 0.03
N TRP A 37 5.87 16.72 0.30
CA TRP A 37 7.09 17.51 0.04
C TRP A 37 8.31 16.94 0.79
N ALA A 38 8.09 16.43 2.01
CA ALA A 38 9.14 15.89 2.85
C ALA A 38 9.53 14.45 2.44
N ILE A 39 8.55 13.64 2.04
CA ILE A 39 8.77 12.29 1.48
C ILE A 39 9.54 12.35 0.16
N ARG A 40 9.32 13.40 -0.65
CA ARG A 40 10.05 13.64 -1.90
C ARG A 40 11.46 14.20 -1.69
N SER A 41 11.86 14.47 -0.44
CA SER A 41 13.17 15.06 -0.17
C SER A 41 14.33 14.09 -0.45
N PRO A 42 15.50 14.59 -0.87
CA PRO A 42 16.70 13.77 -0.98
C PRO A 42 17.11 13.11 0.35
N ALA A 43 16.81 13.75 1.49
CA ALA A 43 17.11 13.19 2.80
C ALA A 43 16.31 11.92 3.09
N PHE A 44 15.04 11.90 2.72
CA PHE A 44 14.18 10.71 2.84
C PHE A 44 14.74 9.54 2.02
N PHE A 45 15.09 9.77 0.75
CA PHE A 45 15.65 8.71 -0.10
C PHE A 45 17.02 8.22 0.37
N ARG A 46 17.86 9.08 0.96
CA ARG A 46 19.12 8.64 1.58
C ARG A 46 18.89 7.66 2.72
N ALA A 47 17.92 7.95 3.59
CA ALA A 47 17.54 7.06 4.69
C ALA A 47 16.92 5.74 4.18
N LEU A 48 16.02 5.83 3.20
CA LEU A 48 15.34 4.70 2.59
C LEU A 48 16.33 3.70 1.97
N LEU A 49 17.31 4.23 1.22
CA LEU A 49 18.30 3.44 0.49
C LEU A 49 19.49 2.98 1.36
N ASN A 50 19.50 3.33 2.65
CA ASN A 50 20.56 2.91 3.58
C ASN A 50 20.37 1.45 4.04
N LYS A 51 20.48 0.51 3.11
CA LYS A 51 20.33 -0.95 3.32
C LYS A 51 21.52 -1.77 2.80
N GLY A 52 22.69 -1.13 2.63
CA GLY A 52 23.91 -1.77 2.16
C GLY A 52 23.70 -2.53 0.85
N ARG A 53 24.07 -3.83 0.83
CA ARG A 53 23.97 -4.71 -0.35
C ARG A 53 22.54 -4.88 -0.88
N MET A 54 21.52 -4.67 -0.04
CA MET A 54 20.11 -4.84 -0.43
C MET A 54 19.50 -3.57 -1.04
N ARG A 55 20.30 -2.51 -1.20
CA ARG A 55 19.88 -1.24 -1.80
C ARG A 55 19.21 -1.41 -3.16
N GLN A 56 19.75 -2.29 -4.01
CA GLN A 56 19.27 -2.47 -5.38
C GLN A 56 17.79 -2.90 -5.42
N ILE A 57 17.39 -3.81 -4.52
CA ILE A 57 16.01 -4.29 -4.41
C ILE A 57 15.04 -3.12 -4.16
N ILE A 58 15.44 -2.16 -3.32
CA ILE A 58 14.61 -0.99 -3.02
C ILE A 58 14.58 -0.01 -4.19
N GLN A 59 15.68 0.17 -4.91
CA GLN A 59 15.73 1.04 -6.09
C GLN A 59 14.83 0.54 -7.22
N ASP A 60 14.70 -0.77 -7.35
CA ASP A 60 13.87 -1.41 -8.37
C ASP A 60 12.39 -1.51 -7.95
N THR A 61 12.07 -1.21 -6.68
CA THR A 61 10.70 -1.28 -6.16
C THR A 61 10.00 0.08 -6.29
N PRO A 62 8.89 0.18 -7.05
CA PRO A 62 8.14 1.43 -7.13
C PRO A 62 7.40 1.72 -5.82
N ILE A 63 7.43 2.98 -5.39
CA ILE A 63 6.79 3.45 -4.14
C ILE A 63 5.77 4.52 -4.50
N TYR A 64 4.55 4.35 -4.03
CA TYR A 64 3.42 5.22 -4.30
C TYR A 64 2.89 5.82 -3.00
N VAL A 65 2.54 7.11 -3.01
CA VAL A 65 1.77 7.73 -1.91
C VAL A 65 0.34 7.88 -2.38
N VAL A 66 -0.60 7.32 -1.62
CA VAL A 66 -2.02 7.39 -1.95
C VAL A 66 -2.57 8.75 -1.53
N LEU A 67 -3.00 9.55 -2.51
CA LEU A 67 -3.56 10.89 -2.29
C LEU A 67 -5.09 10.93 -2.29
N ALA A 68 -5.74 9.78 -2.50
CA ALA A 68 -7.19 9.69 -2.50
C ALA A 68 -7.77 10.00 -1.12
N ASP A 69 -8.77 10.87 -1.10
CA ASP A 69 -9.59 11.10 0.09
C ASP A 69 -10.45 9.88 0.41
N GLU A 70 -10.83 9.75 1.68
CA GLU A 70 -11.75 8.71 2.15
C GLU A 70 -11.36 7.27 1.74
N LEU A 71 -10.05 6.99 1.63
CA LEU A 71 -9.52 5.70 1.17
C LEU A 71 -10.16 4.50 1.90
N GLY A 72 -10.46 4.66 3.20
CA GLY A 72 -11.16 3.64 3.99
C GLY A 72 -12.58 3.36 3.50
N LEU A 73 -13.36 4.40 3.14
CA LEU A 73 -14.71 4.24 2.58
C LEU A 73 -14.67 3.62 1.19
N LEU A 74 -13.71 4.02 0.36
CA LEU A 74 -13.48 3.41 -0.95
C LEU A 74 -13.18 1.91 -0.84
N GLY A 75 -12.30 1.54 0.09
CA GLY A 75 -11.99 0.14 0.40
C GLY A 75 -13.22 -0.64 0.88
N CYS A 76 -14.00 -0.05 1.80
CA CYS A 76 -15.22 -0.64 2.33
C CYS A 76 -16.24 -0.94 1.21
N ARG A 77 -16.50 0.04 0.32
CA ARG A 77 -17.40 -0.14 -0.83
C ARG A 77 -16.96 -1.30 -1.72
N VAL A 78 -15.67 -1.37 -2.05
CA VAL A 78 -15.13 -2.44 -2.90
C VAL A 78 -15.26 -3.80 -2.20
N PHE A 79 -14.96 -3.86 -0.90
CA PHE A 79 -15.07 -5.07 -0.10
C PHE A 79 -16.52 -5.58 -0.04
N CYS A 80 -17.49 -4.73 0.32
CA CYS A 80 -18.91 -5.08 0.31
C CYS A 80 -19.39 -5.55 -1.07
N SER A 81 -18.97 -4.87 -2.14
CA SER A 81 -19.33 -5.25 -3.52
C SER A 81 -18.77 -6.61 -3.95
N ARG A 82 -17.64 -7.04 -3.38
CA ARG A 82 -17.08 -8.39 -3.59
C ARG A 82 -17.87 -9.44 -2.81
N MET A 83 -18.12 -9.19 -1.54
CA MET A 83 -18.92 -10.08 -0.69
C MET A 83 -20.33 -10.31 -1.24
N CYS A 84 -21.03 -9.26 -1.67
CA CYS A 84 -22.36 -9.40 -2.26
C CYS A 84 -22.32 -10.28 -3.52
N ARG A 85 -21.29 -10.17 -4.36
CA ARG A 85 -21.14 -11.02 -5.56
C ARG A 85 -20.93 -12.48 -5.20
N GLU A 86 -20.14 -12.77 -4.17
CA GLU A 86 -19.91 -14.14 -3.68
C GLU A 86 -21.18 -14.77 -3.09
N ILE A 87 -21.96 -13.99 -2.33
CA ILE A 87 -23.25 -14.44 -1.76
C ILE A 87 -24.28 -14.69 -2.87
N MET A 88 -24.34 -13.82 -3.88
CA MET A 88 -25.27 -14.00 -5.01
C MET A 88 -24.88 -15.20 -5.87
N ALA A 89 -23.58 -15.40 -6.13
CA ALA A 89 -23.08 -16.54 -6.90
C ALA A 89 -23.35 -17.88 -6.19
N SER A 90 -23.19 -17.94 -4.87
CA SER A 90 -23.47 -19.15 -4.07
C SER A 90 -24.96 -19.44 -3.86
N SER A 91 -25.84 -18.42 -3.96
CA SER A 91 -27.30 -18.62 -3.91
C SER A 91 -27.88 -19.13 -5.24
N SER A 92 -27.23 -18.86 -6.36
CA SER A 92 -27.67 -19.29 -7.69
C SER A 92 -27.44 -20.80 -7.95
N SER A 93 -26.49 -21.43 -7.25
CA SER A 93 -26.25 -22.88 -7.33
C SER A 93 -27.23 -23.74 -6.51
N LYS A 94 -28.18 -23.12 -5.79
CA LYS A 94 -29.22 -23.80 -4.99
C LYS A 94 -30.62 -23.64 -5.56
N LEU A 95 -30.78 -23.30 -6.84
CA LEU A 95 -32.12 -23.36 -7.45
C LEU A 95 -32.51 -24.85 -7.57
N PRO A 96 -33.56 -25.33 -6.87
CA PRO A 96 -34.09 -26.65 -7.13
C PRO A 96 -34.52 -26.69 -8.60
N SER A 97 -34.07 -27.72 -9.32
CA SER A 97 -34.55 -28.04 -10.66
C SER A 97 -36.08 -28.00 -10.62
N ARG A 98 -36.69 -27.01 -11.28
CA ARG A 98 -38.11 -27.02 -11.57
C ARG A 98 -38.39 -28.27 -12.40
N LEU A 99 -38.97 -29.28 -11.76
CA LEU A 99 -39.85 -30.30 -12.33
C LEU A 99 -41.00 -30.47 -11.35
#